data_AF-A0A0C1JGA9-F1
#
_entry.id   AF-A0A0C1JGA9-F1
#
_cell.length_a   1.000
_cell.length_b   1.000
_cell.length_c   1.000
_cell.angle_alpha   90.00
_cell.angle_beta   90.00
_cell.angle_gamma   90.00
#
_symmetry.space_group_name_H-M   'P 1'
#
loop_
_entity.id
_entity.type
_entity.pdbx_description
1 polymer ?
#
loop_
_entity_poly.entity_id
_entity_poly.type
_entity_poly.pdbx_seq_one_letter_code
_entity_poly.pdbx_strand_id
1 'polypeptide(L)'
;MGEHLKRDGNTTQTVYFDAFKHDFLDDPLIALTGAIAERFEEANDTAAQEAWKKARQVAPALGRAIIRAGASVVTAGLVNKADELADAAINSISGELDGAVAEFWKREDGNRAAMESFRKALVDLTELNEKGEPTRKLVIVIDELDRCRPDFALNLLEVIKHSFSVDGVHFILGVNLKELGNGVSARYGQDIDAPLYLQKFVTISLRLRNDILDSYRQSTYLNYYEEIGRQMGINRAHYFHIGGTYLKHLADNE
;
A
#
# COMPACT_ATOMS: atom_id res chain seq x y z
N MET A 1 6.31 15.21 12.70
CA MET A 1 5.89 13.79 12.85
C MET A 1 6.55 13.24 14.09
N GLY A 2 5.82 12.59 15.02
CA GLY A 2 6.45 12.04 16.25
C GLY A 2 5.58 12.00 17.50
N GLU A 3 4.38 12.59 17.49
CA GLU A 3 3.56 12.69 18.71
C GLU A 3 2.98 11.36 19.20
N HIS A 4 2.92 10.36 18.32
CA HIS A 4 2.60 8.98 18.69
C HIS A 4 3.69 8.31 19.53
N LEU A 5 4.94 8.81 19.51
CA LEU A 5 6.05 8.31 20.34
C LEU A 5 6.00 8.82 21.78
N LYS A 6 5.14 9.81 22.07
CA LYS A 6 5.05 10.47 23.39
C LYS A 6 3.85 10.00 24.22
N ARG A 7 3.15 8.94 23.79
CA ARG A 7 1.96 8.43 24.50
C ARG A 7 2.37 7.48 25.62
N ASP A 8 2.01 7.82 26.85
CA ASP A 8 2.13 6.92 27.99
C ASP A 8 1.30 5.65 27.76
N GLY A 9 1.91 4.48 27.99
CA GLY A 9 1.25 3.17 27.91
C GLY A 9 1.52 2.34 26.65
N ASN A 10 2.27 2.84 25.66
CA ASN A 10 2.69 2.09 24.45
C ASN A 10 1.56 1.34 23.69
N THR A 11 0.31 1.78 23.87
CA THR A 11 -0.91 1.08 23.39
C THR A 11 -1.07 1.16 21.88
N THR A 12 -0.22 1.90 21.17
CA THR A 12 -0.27 2.04 19.71
C THR A 12 1.12 2.19 19.13
N GLN A 13 1.47 1.32 18.19
CA GLN A 13 2.64 1.45 17.34
C GLN A 13 2.24 2.08 16.02
N THR A 14 3.07 2.99 15.52
CA THR A 14 2.86 3.61 14.20
C THR A 14 4.06 3.32 13.31
N VAL A 15 3.77 2.93 12.07
CA VAL A 15 4.74 2.73 10.99
C VAL A 15 4.36 3.70 9.87
N TYR A 16 5.35 4.43 9.34
CA TYR A 16 5.18 5.25 8.14
C TYR A 16 5.84 4.54 6.98
N PHE A 17 5.10 4.39 5.89
CA PHE A 17 5.56 3.75 4.66
C PHE A 17 5.29 4.67 3.49
N ASP A 18 6.35 5.26 2.96
CA ASP A 18 6.33 5.98 1.69
C ASP A 18 6.30 4.95 0.57
N ALA A 19 5.14 4.76 -0.06
CA ALA A 19 4.94 3.74 -1.07
C ALA A 19 5.72 4.06 -2.35
N PHE A 20 5.81 5.34 -2.72
CA PHE A 20 6.52 5.76 -3.93
C PHE A 20 8.01 5.52 -3.81
N LYS A 21 8.61 5.81 -2.64
CA LYS A 21 10.02 5.51 -2.37
C LYS A 21 10.37 4.02 -2.55
N HIS A 22 9.40 3.12 -2.36
CA HIS A 22 9.61 1.67 -2.41
C HIS A 22 9.03 1.01 -3.67
N ASP A 23 8.50 1.77 -4.62
CA ASP A 23 7.84 1.23 -5.82
C ASP A 23 8.81 0.62 -6.86
N PHE A 24 10.12 0.76 -6.62
CA PHE A 24 11.18 0.07 -7.35
C PHE A 24 11.28 -1.42 -6.99
N LEU A 25 10.66 -1.86 -5.89
CA LEU A 25 10.57 -3.26 -5.51
C LEU A 25 9.40 -3.92 -6.23
N ASP A 26 9.61 -5.11 -6.79
CA ASP A 26 8.54 -5.83 -7.50
C ASP A 26 7.45 -6.39 -6.57
N ASP A 27 7.78 -6.61 -5.29
CA ASP A 27 6.91 -7.26 -4.31
C ASP A 27 6.54 -6.29 -3.16
N PRO A 28 5.30 -5.74 -3.18
CA PRO A 28 4.84 -4.82 -2.15
C PRO A 28 4.76 -5.43 -0.75
N LEU A 29 4.57 -6.75 -0.62
CA LEU A 29 4.56 -7.40 0.69
C LEU A 29 5.95 -7.37 1.31
N ILE A 30 6.99 -7.63 0.51
CA ILE A 30 8.39 -7.52 0.96
C ILE A 30 8.73 -6.08 1.33
N ALA A 31 8.33 -5.10 0.49
CA ALA A 31 8.55 -3.69 0.76
C ALA A 31 7.93 -3.25 2.10
N LEU A 32 6.65 -3.57 2.28
CA LEU A 32 5.89 -3.18 3.48
C LEU A 32 6.40 -3.91 4.74
N THR A 33 6.69 -5.20 4.64
CA THR A 33 7.26 -5.94 5.78
C THR A 33 8.68 -5.48 6.11
N GLY A 34 9.47 -5.02 5.15
CA GLY A 34 10.75 -4.36 5.41
C GLY A 34 10.58 -3.12 6.31
N ALA A 35 9.68 -2.21 5.94
CA ALA A 35 9.45 -0.97 6.70
C ALA A 35 8.86 -1.23 8.10
N ILE A 36 7.99 -2.23 8.25
CA ILE A 36 7.49 -2.61 9.57
C ILE A 36 8.63 -3.21 10.42
N ALA A 37 9.58 -3.94 9.81
CA ALA A 37 10.72 -4.52 10.53
C ALA A 37 11.61 -3.47 11.20
N GLU A 38 11.96 -2.41 10.47
CA GLU A 38 12.78 -1.32 11.00
C GLU A 38 12.15 -0.76 12.29
N ARG A 39 10.82 -0.61 12.32
CA ARG A 39 10.12 -0.07 13.50
C ARG A 39 10.22 -0.97 14.74
N PHE A 40 10.15 -2.29 14.56
CA PHE A 40 10.15 -3.26 15.66
C PHE A 40 11.56 -3.70 16.06
N GLU A 41 12.53 -3.69 15.16
CA GLU A 41 13.95 -3.90 15.49
C GLU A 41 14.47 -2.76 16.39
N GLU A 42 14.00 -1.53 16.19
CA GLU A 42 14.33 -0.38 17.03
C GLU A 42 13.51 -0.29 18.33
N ALA A 43 12.49 -1.13 18.51
CA ALA A 43 11.65 -1.10 19.71
C ALA A 43 12.30 -1.87 20.88
N ASN A 44 12.28 -1.31 22.09
CA ASN A 44 12.69 -1.99 23.33
C ASN A 44 11.63 -3.00 23.82
N ASP A 45 11.15 -3.86 22.93
CA ASP A 45 10.03 -4.78 23.17
C ASP A 45 10.34 -6.15 22.56
N THR A 46 10.87 -7.04 23.39
CA THR A 46 11.33 -8.37 22.98
C THR A 46 10.21 -9.27 22.46
N ALA A 47 8.99 -9.15 23.01
CA ALA A 47 7.85 -9.93 22.54
C ALA A 47 7.42 -9.51 21.13
N ALA A 48 7.35 -8.19 20.89
CA ALA A 48 7.04 -7.66 19.57
C ALA A 48 8.15 -7.98 18.54
N GLN A 49 9.42 -7.95 18.94
CA GLN A 49 10.55 -8.36 18.09
C GLN A 49 10.45 -9.83 17.66
N GLU A 50 10.14 -10.75 18.58
CA GLU A 50 10.00 -12.17 18.26
C GLU A 50 8.80 -12.45 17.35
N ALA A 51 7.64 -11.84 17.64
CA ALA A 51 6.46 -11.94 16.79
C ALA A 51 6.76 -11.43 15.38
N TRP A 52 7.42 -10.27 15.27
CA TRP A 52 7.75 -9.71 13.96
C TRP A 52 8.78 -10.53 13.18
N LYS A 53 9.79 -11.10 13.88
CA LYS A 53 10.76 -12.00 13.25
C LYS A 53 10.08 -13.18 12.57
N LYS A 54 9.05 -13.76 13.20
CA LYS A 54 8.24 -14.83 12.60
C LYS A 54 7.47 -14.33 11.38
N ALA A 55 6.82 -13.17 11.45
CA ALA A 55 6.11 -12.57 10.32
C ALA A 55 7.04 -12.34 9.11
N ARG A 56 8.21 -11.76 9.34
CA ARG A 56 9.22 -11.46 8.30
C ARG A 56 9.76 -12.73 7.63
N GLN A 57 9.91 -13.83 8.36
CA GLN A 57 10.41 -15.09 7.81
C GLN A 57 9.43 -15.76 6.84
N VAL A 58 8.12 -15.60 7.05
CA VAL A 58 7.09 -16.21 6.21
C VAL A 58 6.63 -15.31 5.06
N ALA A 59 6.87 -14.00 5.14
CA ALA A 59 6.43 -13.03 4.13
C ALA A 59 6.89 -13.32 2.69
N PRO A 60 8.15 -13.73 2.41
CA PRO A 60 8.59 -14.03 1.05
C PRO A 60 7.85 -15.19 0.39
N ALA A 61 7.35 -16.15 1.18
CA ALA A 61 6.55 -17.27 0.65
C ALA A 61 5.17 -16.80 0.17
N LEU A 62 4.67 -15.69 0.71
CA LEU A 62 3.34 -15.14 0.41
C LEU A 62 3.35 -14.16 -0.75
N GLY A 63 4.42 -13.38 -0.90
CA GLY A 63 4.51 -12.35 -1.94
C GLY A 63 4.38 -12.90 -3.36
N ARG A 64 4.89 -14.13 -3.60
CA ARG A 64 4.71 -14.85 -4.87
C ARG A 64 3.32 -15.46 -5.08
N ALA A 65 2.55 -15.67 -4.01
CA ALA A 65 1.25 -16.34 -4.05
C ALA A 65 0.07 -15.36 -4.21
N ILE A 66 0.21 -14.13 -3.71
CA ILE A 66 -0.87 -13.13 -3.66
C ILE A 66 -1.16 -12.49 -5.03
N ILE A 67 -0.27 -12.62 -6.02
CA ILE A 67 -0.44 -12.07 -7.40
C ILE A 67 -1.46 -12.88 -8.24
N ARG A 68 -2.67 -13.18 -7.72
CA ARG A 68 -3.68 -13.96 -8.48
C ARG A 68 -5.14 -13.49 -8.43
N ALA A 69 -5.49 -12.38 -7.81
CA ALA A 69 -6.90 -12.00 -7.68
C ALA A 69 -7.20 -10.57 -8.16
N GLY A 70 -7.05 -10.34 -9.47
CA GLY A 70 -7.45 -9.07 -10.08
C GLY A 70 -7.41 -9.01 -11.61
N ALA A 71 -6.87 -10.02 -12.28
CA ALA A 71 -6.90 -10.06 -13.74
C ALA A 71 -8.24 -10.61 -14.22
N SER A 72 -9.20 -9.74 -14.54
CA SER A 72 -10.02 -9.99 -15.73
C SER A 72 -9.04 -9.96 -16.89
N VAL A 73 -8.50 -11.13 -17.21
CA VAL A 73 -7.60 -11.36 -18.33
C VAL A 73 -8.39 -11.07 -19.60
N VAL A 74 -8.47 -9.81 -20.02
CA VAL A 74 -8.68 -9.46 -21.43
C VAL A 74 -7.32 -9.64 -22.10
N THR A 75 -6.91 -10.89 -22.25
CA THR A 75 -5.98 -11.25 -23.31
C THR A 75 -6.79 -12.12 -24.26
N ALA A 76 -7.40 -11.46 -25.24
CA ALA A 76 -8.13 -12.10 -26.33
C ALA A 76 -7.28 -13.12 -27.12
N GLY A 77 -5.98 -13.27 -26.80
CA GLY A 77 -5.07 -14.27 -27.34
C GLY A 77 -4.58 -15.37 -26.38
N LEU A 78 -4.83 -15.32 -25.05
CA LEU A 78 -4.47 -16.42 -24.15
C LEU A 78 -5.62 -17.37 -23.83
N VAL A 79 -6.88 -16.93 -23.97
CA VAL A 79 -8.04 -17.83 -23.77
C VAL A 79 -8.02 -18.98 -24.79
N ASN A 80 -7.76 -18.67 -26.07
CA ASN A 80 -7.64 -19.69 -27.11
C ASN A 80 -6.45 -20.64 -26.88
N LYS A 81 -5.34 -20.14 -26.32
CA LYS A 81 -4.19 -20.98 -25.97
C LYS A 81 -4.42 -21.79 -24.70
N ALA A 82 -5.20 -21.29 -23.75
CA ALA A 82 -5.54 -22.00 -22.52
C ALA A 82 -6.48 -23.17 -22.81
N ASP A 83 -7.45 -23.01 -23.71
CA ASP A 83 -8.31 -24.10 -24.17
C ASP A 83 -7.53 -25.13 -25.00
N GLU A 84 -6.63 -24.70 -25.90
CA GLU A 84 -5.75 -25.63 -26.64
C GLU A 84 -4.74 -26.35 -25.71
N LEU A 85 -4.21 -25.67 -24.70
CA LEU A 85 -3.33 -26.28 -23.68
C LEU A 85 -4.11 -27.20 -22.75
N ALA A 86 -5.37 -26.89 -22.43
CA ALA A 86 -6.24 -27.75 -21.63
C ALA A 86 -6.62 -29.01 -22.41
N ASP A 87 -6.99 -28.90 -23.68
CA ASP A 87 -7.32 -30.06 -24.52
C ASP A 87 -6.08 -30.90 -24.86
N ALA A 88 -4.91 -30.29 -25.05
CA ALA A 88 -3.65 -31.01 -25.21
C ALA A 88 -3.21 -31.69 -23.90
N ALA A 89 -3.45 -31.04 -22.75
CA ALA A 89 -3.20 -31.64 -21.44
C ALA A 89 -4.13 -32.82 -21.20
N ILE A 90 -5.44 -32.70 -21.47
CA ILE A 90 -6.48 -33.74 -21.29
C ILE A 90 -6.22 -34.98 -22.13
N ASN A 91 -5.71 -34.83 -23.36
CA ASN A 91 -5.41 -35.95 -24.25
C ASN A 91 -4.08 -36.68 -23.93
N SER A 92 -3.27 -36.14 -23.01
CA SER A 92 -1.97 -36.71 -22.62
C SER A 92 -2.01 -37.43 -21.26
N ILE A 93 -3.18 -37.50 -20.61
CA ILE A 93 -3.35 -37.88 -19.19
C ILE A 93 -3.50 -39.39 -19.02
N SER A 94 -2.51 -40.03 -18.40
CA SER A 94 -2.80 -41.11 -17.43
C SER A 94 -1.66 -41.48 -16.47
N GLY A 95 -0.56 -40.70 -16.38
CA GLY A 95 0.54 -41.05 -15.45
C GLY A 95 1.35 -39.89 -14.85
N GLU A 96 1.65 -38.83 -15.59
CA GLU A 96 2.51 -37.72 -15.10
C GLU A 96 1.76 -36.62 -14.33
N LEU A 97 0.42 -36.60 -14.38
CA LEU A 97 -0.39 -35.54 -13.76
C LEU A 97 -0.46 -35.64 -12.23
N ASP A 98 -0.46 -36.85 -11.66
CA ASP A 98 -0.66 -37.04 -10.22
C ASP A 98 0.46 -36.39 -9.39
N GLY A 99 1.69 -36.43 -9.89
CA GLY A 99 2.85 -35.78 -9.28
C GLY A 99 2.74 -34.25 -9.31
N ALA A 100 2.40 -33.68 -10.48
CA ALA A 100 2.26 -32.23 -10.65
C ALA A 100 1.06 -31.66 -9.89
N VAL A 101 -0.05 -32.41 -9.83
CA VAL A 101 -1.24 -32.05 -9.03
C VAL A 101 -0.93 -32.14 -7.54
N ALA A 102 -0.24 -33.20 -7.08
CA ALA A 102 0.18 -33.31 -5.69
C ALA A 102 1.19 -32.23 -5.28
N GLU A 103 2.13 -31.86 -6.15
CA GLU A 103 3.07 -30.77 -5.92
C GLU A 103 2.36 -29.41 -5.89
N PHE A 104 1.38 -29.20 -6.77
CA PHE A 104 0.53 -28.02 -6.75
C PHE A 104 -0.23 -27.88 -5.42
N TRP A 105 -0.90 -28.95 -4.95
CA TRP A 105 -1.61 -28.93 -3.68
C TRP A 105 -0.68 -28.78 -2.48
N LYS A 106 0.49 -29.43 -2.47
CA LYS A 106 1.52 -29.22 -1.44
C LYS A 106 1.98 -27.77 -1.37
N ARG A 107 2.19 -27.13 -2.53
CA ARG A 107 2.57 -25.72 -2.60
C ARG A 107 1.42 -24.82 -2.09
N GLU A 108 0.19 -25.13 -2.45
CA GLU A 108 -0.99 -24.37 -2.02
C GLU A 108 -1.23 -24.49 -0.51
N ASP A 109 -1.12 -25.70 0.04
CA ASP A 109 -1.17 -25.94 1.49
C ASP A 109 -0.05 -25.20 2.21
N GLY A 110 1.15 -25.18 1.64
CA GLY A 110 2.28 -24.38 2.13
C GLY A 110 1.98 -22.88 2.15
N ASN A 111 1.40 -22.35 1.08
CA ASN A 111 1.01 -20.93 0.99
C ASN A 111 -0.07 -20.57 2.03
N ARG A 112 -1.07 -21.44 2.21
CA ARG A 112 -2.11 -21.27 3.24
C ARG A 112 -1.52 -21.26 4.64
N ALA A 113 -0.67 -22.23 4.96
CA ALA A 113 0.00 -22.31 6.24
C ALA A 113 0.90 -21.09 6.51
N ALA A 114 1.60 -20.60 5.48
CA ALA A 114 2.40 -19.38 5.57
C ALA A 114 1.52 -18.15 5.86
N MET A 115 0.33 -18.08 5.24
CA MET A 115 -0.59 -16.94 5.39
C MET A 115 -1.21 -16.93 6.78
N GLU A 116 -1.62 -18.10 7.28
CA GLU A 116 -2.09 -18.26 8.66
C GLU A 116 -1.00 -17.88 9.67
N SER A 117 0.24 -18.34 9.43
CA SER A 117 1.38 -18.00 10.29
C SER A 117 1.68 -16.50 10.27
N PHE A 118 1.58 -15.86 9.11
CA PHE A 118 1.77 -14.42 8.97
C PHE A 118 0.71 -13.64 9.73
N ARG A 119 -0.57 -13.97 9.54
CA ARG A 119 -1.68 -13.33 10.26
C ARG A 119 -1.58 -13.54 11.76
N LYS A 120 -1.21 -14.75 12.20
CA LYS A 120 -0.98 -15.02 13.62
C LYS A 120 0.12 -14.13 14.20
N ALA A 121 1.24 -13.99 13.48
CA ALA A 121 2.32 -13.13 13.91
C ALA A 121 1.91 -11.64 13.99
N LEU A 122 1.03 -11.18 13.09
CA LEU A 122 0.43 -9.85 13.18
C LEU A 122 -0.48 -9.70 14.40
N VAL A 123 -1.31 -10.70 14.70
CA VAL A 123 -2.17 -10.71 15.90
C VAL A 123 -1.33 -10.67 17.17
N ASP A 124 -0.23 -11.44 17.22
CA ASP A 124 0.68 -11.46 18.37
C ASP A 124 1.27 -10.06 18.66
N LEU A 125 1.49 -9.22 17.63
CA LEU A 125 1.92 -7.82 17.82
C LEU A 125 0.87 -6.91 18.47
N THR A 126 -0.39 -7.31 18.44
CA THR A 126 -1.50 -6.50 18.95
C THR A 126 -1.89 -6.82 20.40
N GLU A 127 -1.27 -7.85 21.01
CA GLU A 127 -1.49 -8.30 22.38
C GLU A 127 -2.96 -8.45 22.77
N LEU A 128 -3.49 -9.68 22.73
CA LEU A 128 -4.89 -9.91 23.07
C LEU A 128 -5.13 -9.93 24.59
N ASN A 129 -6.22 -9.32 25.03
CA ASN A 129 -6.71 -9.46 26.41
C ASN A 129 -7.39 -10.84 26.62
N GLU A 130 -7.85 -11.10 27.85
CA GLU A 130 -8.56 -12.35 28.20
C GLU A 130 -9.84 -12.60 27.37
N LYS A 131 -10.39 -11.56 26.73
CA LYS A 131 -11.57 -11.65 25.86
C LYS A 131 -11.20 -11.82 24.38
N GLY A 132 -9.91 -11.87 24.04
CA GLY A 132 -9.43 -11.96 22.67
C GLY A 132 -9.42 -10.62 21.92
N GLU A 133 -9.53 -9.48 22.62
CA GLU A 133 -9.53 -8.16 22.00
C GLU A 133 -8.11 -7.55 22.03
N PRO A 134 -7.66 -6.87 20.96
CA PRO A 134 -6.37 -6.20 20.91
C PRO A 134 -6.22 -5.10 21.97
N THR A 135 -5.21 -5.22 22.82
CA THR A 135 -4.83 -4.17 23.80
C THR A 135 -3.86 -3.16 23.20
N ARG A 136 -3.09 -3.57 22.19
CA ARG A 136 -2.22 -2.73 21.38
C ARG A 136 -2.73 -2.64 19.94
N LYS A 137 -2.44 -1.51 19.30
CA LYS A 137 -2.81 -1.26 17.91
C LYS A 137 -1.57 -1.03 17.06
N LEU A 138 -1.52 -1.63 15.88
CA LEU A 138 -0.54 -1.30 14.85
C LEU A 138 -1.22 -0.42 13.80
N VAL A 139 -0.79 0.83 13.69
CA VAL A 139 -1.29 1.78 12.69
C VAL A 139 -0.22 1.98 11.63
N ILE A 140 -0.51 1.64 10.39
CA ILE A 140 0.40 1.77 9.26
C ILE A 140 -0.12 2.90 8.37
N VAL A 141 0.66 3.97 8.26
CA VAL A 141 0.38 5.10 7.38
C VAL A 141 1.10 4.86 6.06
N ILE A 142 0.33 4.68 5.00
CA ILE A 142 0.82 4.55 3.62
C ILE A 142 0.71 5.91 2.97
N ASP A 143 1.83 6.46 2.53
CA ASP A 143 1.91 7.77 1.86
C ASP A 143 2.32 7.62 0.39
N GLU A 144 1.94 8.60 -0.43
CA GLU A 144 2.28 8.73 -1.86
C GLU A 144 1.87 7.55 -2.77
N LEU A 145 0.90 6.73 -2.36
CA LEU A 145 0.47 5.56 -3.12
C LEU A 145 -0.08 5.89 -4.52
N ASP A 146 -0.66 7.07 -4.71
CA ASP A 146 -1.15 7.55 -6.01
C ASP A 146 -0.04 7.96 -7.00
N ARG A 147 1.21 8.03 -6.56
CA ARG A 147 2.39 8.30 -7.42
C ARG A 147 3.10 7.04 -7.90
N CYS A 148 2.86 5.92 -7.24
CA CYS A 148 3.44 4.63 -7.61
C CYS A 148 3.04 4.20 -9.02
N ARG A 149 3.85 3.32 -9.61
CA ARG A 149 3.45 2.58 -10.81
C ARG A 149 2.07 1.92 -10.58
N PRO A 150 1.15 1.97 -11.57
CA PRO A 150 -0.21 1.43 -11.40
C PRO A 150 -0.25 -0.02 -10.92
N ASP A 151 0.65 -0.87 -11.40
CA ASP A 151 0.72 -2.27 -11.00
C ASP A 151 1.17 -2.44 -9.53
N PHE A 152 2.17 -1.68 -9.09
CA PHE A 152 2.65 -1.71 -7.70
C PHE A 152 1.57 -1.19 -6.74
N ALA A 153 0.93 -0.07 -7.07
CA ALA A 153 -0.08 0.56 -6.21
C ALA A 153 -1.27 -0.39 -5.94
N LEU A 154 -1.78 -1.01 -7.00
CA LEU A 154 -2.94 -1.91 -6.91
C LEU A 154 -2.57 -3.22 -6.22
N ASN A 155 -1.38 -3.76 -6.50
CA ASN A 155 -0.87 -4.95 -5.81
C ASN A 155 -0.65 -4.66 -4.31
N LEU A 156 -0.17 -3.47 -3.93
CA LEU A 156 -0.07 -3.10 -2.51
C LEU A 156 -1.44 -3.07 -1.83
N LEU A 157 -2.47 -2.52 -2.48
CA LEU A 157 -3.85 -2.55 -1.95
C LEU A 157 -4.36 -3.99 -1.77
N GLU A 158 -4.10 -4.88 -2.73
CA GLU A 158 -4.44 -6.30 -2.65
C GLU A 158 -3.71 -6.98 -1.48
N VAL A 159 -2.40 -6.75 -1.35
CA VAL A 159 -1.58 -7.28 -0.26
C VAL A 159 -2.10 -6.81 1.10
N ILE A 160 -2.43 -5.52 1.26
CA ILE A 160 -3.01 -4.98 2.50
C ILE A 160 -4.32 -5.70 2.81
N LYS A 161 -5.23 -5.77 1.85
CA LYS A 161 -6.57 -6.35 2.03
C LYS A 161 -6.52 -7.84 2.38
N HIS A 162 -5.66 -8.60 1.72
CA HIS A 162 -5.61 -10.04 1.88
C HIS A 162 -4.68 -10.46 3.02
N SER A 163 -3.53 -9.84 3.20
CA SER A 163 -2.52 -10.34 4.14
C SER A 163 -2.62 -9.73 5.54
N PHE A 164 -3.05 -8.46 5.63
CA PHE A 164 -3.03 -7.70 6.89
C PHE A 164 -4.43 -7.48 7.50
N SER A 165 -5.46 -8.16 6.99
CA SER A 165 -6.82 -8.09 7.55
C SER A 165 -6.93 -8.91 8.84
N VAL A 166 -6.37 -8.37 9.93
CA VAL A 166 -6.46 -8.92 11.29
C VAL A 166 -6.84 -7.82 12.29
N ASP A 167 -7.45 -8.20 13.40
CA ASP A 167 -7.85 -7.25 14.44
C ASP A 167 -6.63 -6.56 15.06
N GLY A 168 -6.77 -5.26 15.37
CA GLY A 168 -5.70 -4.45 15.95
C GLY A 168 -4.69 -3.90 14.95
N VAL A 169 -4.75 -4.30 13.67
CA VAL A 169 -3.95 -3.70 12.59
C VAL A 169 -4.82 -2.77 11.75
N HIS A 170 -4.36 -1.53 11.56
CA HIS A 170 -5.10 -0.48 10.88
C HIS A 170 -4.21 0.21 9.85
N PHE A 171 -4.80 0.54 8.69
CA PHE A 171 -4.12 1.28 7.63
C PHE A 171 -4.74 2.66 7.45
N ILE A 172 -3.89 3.66 7.22
CA ILE A 172 -4.28 5.01 6.82
C ILE A 172 -3.62 5.27 5.48
N LEU A 173 -4.40 5.59 4.46
CA LEU A 173 -3.90 5.88 3.11
C LEU A 173 -3.93 7.40 2.88
N GLY A 174 -2.76 8.02 2.75
CA GLY A 174 -2.60 9.39 2.29
C GLY A 174 -2.49 9.39 0.77
N VAL A 175 -3.61 9.64 0.07
CA VAL A 175 -3.68 9.52 -1.39
C VAL A 175 -4.53 10.60 -2.04
N ASN A 176 -4.18 10.97 -3.27
CA ASN A 176 -5.13 11.55 -4.19
C ASN A 176 -5.96 10.45 -4.86
N LEU A 177 -7.23 10.31 -4.45
CA LEU A 177 -8.12 9.28 -4.98
C LEU A 177 -8.38 9.39 -6.50
N LYS A 178 -8.28 10.59 -7.07
CA LYS A 178 -8.44 10.78 -8.52
C LYS A 178 -7.26 10.17 -9.28
N GLU A 179 -6.04 10.46 -8.85
CA GLU A 179 -4.83 9.93 -9.49
C GLU A 179 -4.69 8.43 -9.28
N LEU A 180 -5.03 7.93 -8.08
CA LEU A 180 -5.09 6.50 -7.84
C LEU A 180 -6.13 5.81 -8.75
N GLY A 181 -7.27 6.46 -9.01
CA GLY A 181 -8.29 5.99 -9.95
C GLY A 181 -7.82 5.97 -11.42
N ASN A 182 -6.99 6.94 -11.82
CA ASN A 182 -6.32 6.92 -13.12
C ASN A 182 -5.41 5.68 -13.24
N GLY A 183 -4.72 5.30 -12.15
CA GLY A 183 -3.93 4.06 -12.07
C GLY A 183 -4.77 2.80 -12.27
N VAL A 184 -5.96 2.71 -11.67
CA VAL A 184 -6.91 1.61 -11.91
C VAL A 184 -7.28 1.51 -13.39
N SER A 185 -7.63 2.65 -14.00
CA SER A 185 -8.03 2.72 -15.40
C SER A 185 -6.88 2.37 -16.35
N ALA A 186 -5.65 2.76 -16.01
CA ALA A 186 -4.45 2.37 -16.74
C ALA A 186 -4.20 0.84 -16.69
N ARG A 187 -4.52 0.20 -15.56
CA ARG A 187 -4.30 -1.24 -15.35
C ARG A 187 -5.36 -2.14 -15.98
N TYR A 188 -6.62 -1.71 -15.97
CA TYR A 188 -7.78 -2.53 -16.35
C TYR A 188 -8.55 -2.02 -17.57
N GLY A 189 -8.19 -0.86 -18.11
CA GLY A 189 -8.88 -0.22 -19.23
C GLY A 189 -9.84 0.88 -18.78
N GLN A 190 -10.27 1.71 -19.74
CA GLN A 190 -11.05 2.92 -19.46
C GLN A 190 -12.52 2.63 -19.11
N ASP A 191 -13.02 1.43 -19.40
CA ASP A 191 -14.42 1.05 -19.14
C ASP A 191 -14.67 0.63 -17.67
N ILE A 192 -13.61 0.55 -16.86
CA ILE A 192 -13.74 0.20 -15.44
C ILE A 192 -14.25 1.40 -14.62
N ASP A 193 -15.21 1.15 -13.73
CA ASP A 193 -15.57 2.10 -12.69
C ASP A 193 -14.47 2.10 -11.61
N ALA A 194 -13.45 2.94 -11.80
CA ALA A 194 -12.32 3.05 -10.90
C ALA A 194 -12.71 3.46 -9.46
N PRO A 195 -13.62 4.45 -9.24
CA PRO A 195 -14.15 4.73 -7.91
C PRO A 195 -14.78 3.52 -7.22
N LEU A 196 -15.63 2.76 -7.92
CA LEU A 196 -16.25 1.55 -7.37
C LEU A 196 -15.21 0.46 -7.07
N TYR A 197 -14.19 0.32 -7.90
CA TYR A 197 -13.08 -0.60 -7.65
C TYR A 197 -12.36 -0.27 -6.35
N LEU A 198 -11.98 1.00 -6.14
CA LEU A 198 -11.23 1.44 -4.96
C LEU A 198 -12.02 1.32 -3.65
N GLN A 199 -13.36 1.39 -3.69
CA GLN A 199 -14.23 1.18 -2.53
C GLN A 199 -14.05 -0.21 -1.88
N LYS A 200 -13.54 -1.21 -2.61
CA LYS A 200 -13.26 -2.56 -2.06
C LYS A 200 -12.16 -2.54 -1.00
N PHE A 201 -11.27 -1.54 -1.05
CA PHE A 201 -10.08 -1.42 -0.21
C PHE A 201 -10.24 -0.37 0.89
N VAL A 202 -11.08 0.64 0.69
CA VAL A 202 -11.24 1.77 1.62
C VAL A 202 -12.56 1.66 2.39
N THR A 203 -12.47 1.41 3.70
CA THR A 203 -13.65 1.33 4.58
C THR A 203 -14.23 2.71 4.91
N ILE A 204 -13.36 3.69 5.19
CA ILE A 204 -13.74 5.05 5.56
C ILE A 204 -12.87 6.02 4.74
N SER A 205 -13.50 6.99 4.09
CA SER A 205 -12.81 8.06 3.38
C SER A 205 -13.06 9.39 4.07
N LEU A 206 -11.98 10.13 4.33
CA LEU A 206 -12.01 11.48 4.89
C LEU A 206 -11.33 12.41 3.89
N ARG A 207 -12.02 13.49 3.50
CA ARG A 207 -11.43 14.52 2.65
C ARG A 207 -10.83 15.61 3.52
N LEU A 208 -9.54 15.87 3.34
CA LEU A 208 -8.90 17.06 3.91
C LEU A 208 -9.44 18.28 3.16
N ARG A 209 -10.15 19.17 3.86
CA ARG A 209 -10.65 20.42 3.29
C ARG A 209 -9.53 21.46 3.27
N ASN A 210 -9.45 22.23 2.19
CA ASN A 210 -8.47 23.32 2.04
C ASN A 210 -8.90 24.63 2.75
N ASP A 211 -10.14 24.70 3.24
CA ASP A 211 -10.74 25.90 3.86
C ASP A 211 -9.98 26.41 5.09
N ILE A 212 -9.26 25.54 5.81
CA ILE A 212 -8.42 25.92 6.97
C ILE A 212 -7.03 26.43 6.53
N LEU A 213 -6.62 26.17 5.29
CA LEU A 213 -5.26 26.41 4.80
C LEU A 213 -5.12 27.63 3.89
N ASP A 214 -6.21 28.18 3.33
CA ASP A 214 -6.11 29.26 2.33
C ASP A 214 -5.52 30.56 2.88
N SER A 215 -5.79 30.90 4.14
CA SER A 215 -5.21 32.09 4.80
C SER A 215 -3.74 31.91 5.17
N TYR A 216 -3.28 30.67 5.44
CA TYR A 216 -1.89 30.37 5.79
C TYR A 216 -1.01 30.09 4.55
N ARG A 217 -1.55 29.40 3.53
CA ARG A 217 -0.81 28.91 2.36
C ARG A 217 -0.26 30.01 1.48
N GLN A 218 -1.03 31.07 1.21
CA GLN A 218 -0.55 32.17 0.37
C GLN A 218 0.74 32.76 0.95
N SER A 219 0.81 32.94 2.28
CA SER A 219 2.02 33.46 2.93
C SER A 219 3.20 32.48 2.85
N THR A 220 2.97 31.17 3.04
CA THR A 220 4.06 30.18 3.03
C THR A 220 4.62 29.94 1.63
N TYR A 221 3.78 29.85 0.60
CA TYR A 221 4.24 29.73 -0.78
C TYR A 221 4.99 30.98 -1.21
N LEU A 222 4.46 32.18 -0.91
CA LEU A 222 5.16 33.44 -1.20
C LEU A 222 6.52 33.51 -0.50
N ASN A 223 6.60 33.18 0.79
CA ASN A 223 7.85 33.16 1.54
C ASN A 223 8.86 32.14 0.97
N TYR A 224 8.38 30.96 0.55
CA TYR A 224 9.22 29.94 -0.10
C TYR A 224 9.73 30.42 -1.47
N TYR A 225 8.86 30.98 -2.30
CA TYR A 225 9.25 31.54 -3.61
C TYR A 225 10.21 32.72 -3.48
N GLU A 226 10.03 33.60 -2.49
CA GLU A 226 10.97 34.68 -2.19
C GLU A 226 12.35 34.14 -1.79
N GLU A 227 12.40 33.10 -0.96
CA GLU A 227 13.66 32.53 -0.49
C GLU A 227 14.43 31.79 -1.59
N ILE A 228 13.75 30.94 -2.37
CA ILE A 228 14.36 30.25 -3.54
C ILE A 228 14.81 31.28 -4.58
N GLY A 229 13.98 32.30 -4.82
CA GLY A 229 14.32 33.46 -5.61
C GLY A 229 15.64 34.12 -5.24
N ARG A 230 15.74 34.48 -3.96
CA ARG A 230 16.91 35.15 -3.37
C ARG A 230 18.17 34.30 -3.56
N GLN A 231 18.07 32.99 -3.39
CA GLN A 231 19.17 32.05 -3.61
C GLN A 231 19.59 31.96 -5.08
N MET A 232 18.65 32.14 -6.02
CA MET A 232 18.92 32.19 -7.46
C MET A 232 19.39 33.57 -7.97
N GLY A 233 19.53 34.58 -7.10
CA GLY A 233 20.03 35.91 -7.47
C GLY A 233 19.05 36.76 -8.30
N ILE A 234 17.75 36.42 -8.29
CA ILE A 234 16.72 37.15 -9.05
C ILE A 234 16.34 38.44 -8.29
N ASN A 235 16.03 39.54 -8.98
CA ASN A 235 15.82 40.87 -8.35
C ASN A 235 14.37 41.09 -7.86
N ARG A 236 14.20 41.72 -6.68
CA ARG A 236 12.96 41.87 -5.88
C ARG A 236 11.75 42.41 -6.68
N ALA A 237 11.98 43.27 -7.68
CA ALA A 237 10.92 43.84 -8.50
C ALA A 237 10.28 42.84 -9.49
N HIS A 238 11.00 41.81 -9.93
CA HIS A 238 10.49 40.81 -10.88
C HIS A 238 9.58 39.77 -10.17
N TYR A 239 9.78 39.55 -8.87
CA TYR A 239 9.04 38.56 -8.05
C TYR A 239 7.56 38.87 -7.91
N PHE A 240 7.23 40.10 -7.53
CA PHE A 240 5.84 40.46 -7.27
C PHE A 240 5.00 40.44 -8.53
N HIS A 241 5.60 40.70 -9.69
CA HIS A 241 4.91 40.65 -10.97
C HIS A 241 4.62 39.22 -11.41
N ILE A 242 5.62 38.33 -11.41
CA ILE A 242 5.42 36.93 -11.85
C ILE A 242 4.60 36.14 -10.82
N GLY A 243 4.95 36.23 -9.54
CA GLY A 243 4.26 35.52 -8.46
C GLY A 243 2.82 36.00 -8.27
N GLY A 244 2.59 37.32 -8.34
CA GLY A 244 1.24 37.89 -8.26
C GLY A 244 0.35 37.51 -9.45
N THR A 245 0.92 37.41 -10.65
CA THR A 245 0.18 36.99 -11.85
C THR A 245 -0.14 35.49 -11.82
N TYR A 246 0.80 34.66 -11.34
CA TYR A 246 0.61 33.22 -11.19
C TYR A 246 -0.45 32.88 -10.12
N LEU A 247 -0.41 33.55 -8.97
CA LEU A 247 -1.39 33.35 -7.90
C LEU A 247 -2.80 33.83 -8.29
N LYS A 248 -2.91 34.92 -9.07
CA LYS A 248 -4.18 35.33 -9.68
C LYS A 248 -4.71 34.26 -10.64
N HIS A 249 -3.85 33.73 -11.50
CA HIS A 249 -4.24 32.69 -12.44
C HIS A 249 -4.67 31.38 -11.77
N LEU A 250 -4.12 31.05 -10.61
CA LEU A 250 -4.55 29.88 -9.83
C LEU A 250 -5.89 30.12 -9.12
N ALA A 251 -6.12 31.32 -8.58
CA ALA A 251 -7.39 31.67 -7.95
C ALA A 251 -8.56 31.77 -8.96
N ASP A 252 -8.27 32.11 -10.22
CA ASP A 252 -9.26 32.23 -11.29
C ASP A 252 -9.58 30.88 -12.00
N ASN A 253 -8.86 29.78 -11.68
CA ASN A 253 -8.99 28.47 -12.34
C ASN A 253 -9.33 27.29 -11.40
N GLU A 254 -9.70 27.56 -10.15
CA GLU A 254 -10.41 26.60 -9.26
C GLU A 254 -11.94 26.80 -9.35
#